data_AF-A0A410WTY8-F1
#
_entry.id   AF-A0A410WTY8-F1
#
_cell.length_a   1.000
_cell.length_b   1.000
_cell.length_c   1.000
_cell.angle_alpha   90.00
_cell.angle_beta   90.00
_cell.angle_gamma   90.00
#
_symmetry.space_group_name_H-M   'P 1'
#
loop_
_entity.id
_entity.type
_entity.pdbx_description
1 polymer ?
#
loop_
_entity_poly.entity_id
_entity_poly.type
_entity_poly.pdbx_seq_one_letter_code
_entity_poly.pdbx_strand_id
1 'polypeptide(L)'
;MKLIEKIERIFRDLKFEKELINDTFVFVCNGKYRKVTFIKKLESFVIEYADSYDEAEKNLYEDGDLYPISLGENELINRMRNELVDSL
;
A
#
# COMPACT_ATOMS: atom_id res chain seq x y z
N MET A 1 -11.26 -1.42 -15.03
CA MET A 1 -10.61 -0.94 -13.81
C MET A 1 -9.21 -1.52 -13.78
N LYS A 2 -8.18 -0.69 -13.70
CA LYS A 2 -6.78 -1.11 -13.61
C LYS A 2 -6.52 -1.79 -12.26
N LEU A 3 -5.52 -2.65 -12.18
CA LEU A 3 -5.18 -3.36 -10.94
C LEU A 3 -4.88 -2.41 -9.78
N ILE A 4 -4.17 -1.30 -10.04
CA ILE A 4 -3.89 -0.29 -9.02
C ILE A 4 -5.18 0.33 -8.44
N GLU A 5 -6.19 0.61 -9.26
CA GLU A 5 -7.47 1.17 -8.80
C GLU A 5 -8.24 0.19 -7.89
N LYS A 6 -8.06 -1.13 -8.13
CA LYS A 6 -8.59 -2.20 -7.26
C LYS A 6 -7.85 -2.23 -5.93
N ILE A 7 -6.53 -2.13 -5.95
CA ILE A 7 -5.71 -2.06 -4.74
C ILE A 7 -6.09 -0.83 -3.90
N GLU A 8 -6.15 0.36 -4.51
CA GLU A 8 -6.57 1.58 -3.80
C GLU A 8 -7.98 1.47 -3.19
N ARG A 9 -8.87 0.68 -3.82
CA ARG A 9 -10.20 0.42 -3.28
C ARG A 9 -10.15 -0.37 -1.96
N ILE A 10 -9.18 -1.28 -1.78
CA ILE A 10 -9.00 -2.01 -0.53
C ILE A 10 -8.78 -1.03 0.62
N PHE A 11 -7.86 -0.08 0.46
CA PHE A 11 -7.58 0.96 1.45
C PHE A 11 -8.84 1.78 1.79
N ARG A 12 -9.60 2.21 0.77
CA ARG A 12 -10.87 2.92 0.99
C ARG A 12 -11.91 2.08 1.73
N ASP A 13 -12.05 0.82 1.37
CA ASP A 13 -13.00 -0.11 2.00
C ASP A 13 -12.63 -0.35 3.48
N LEU A 14 -11.32 -0.34 3.80
CA LEU A 14 -10.77 -0.44 5.15
C LEU A 14 -10.67 0.91 5.89
N LYS A 15 -11.28 1.98 5.37
CA LYS A 15 -11.35 3.31 6.01
C LYS A 15 -10.01 4.01 6.19
N PHE A 16 -9.02 3.70 5.36
CA PHE A 16 -7.83 4.52 5.24
C PHE A 16 -8.18 5.86 4.58
N GLU A 17 -7.63 6.93 5.13
CA GLU A 17 -7.69 8.26 4.52
C GLU A 17 -6.57 8.41 3.49
N LYS A 18 -6.78 9.25 2.48
CA LYS A 18 -5.77 9.51 1.44
C LYS A 18 -5.20 10.90 1.66
N GLU A 19 -3.90 10.99 1.91
CA GLU A 19 -3.17 12.24 2.13
C GLU A 19 -2.12 12.45 1.04
N LEU A 20 -1.69 13.70 0.85
CA LEU A 20 -0.60 14.07 -0.06
C LEU A 20 0.61 14.51 0.77
N ILE A 21 1.73 13.80 0.67
CA ILE A 21 3.00 14.10 1.34
C ILE A 21 4.09 14.14 0.27
N ASN A 22 4.81 15.26 0.13
CA ASN A 22 5.86 15.46 -0.87
C ASN A 22 5.45 15.00 -2.28
N ASP A 23 4.31 15.51 -2.76
CA ASP A 23 3.72 15.18 -4.07
C ASP A 23 3.37 13.69 -4.27
N THR A 24 3.39 12.90 -3.20
CA THR A 24 3.07 11.47 -3.20
C THR A 24 1.78 11.22 -2.42
N PHE A 25 0.83 10.53 -3.04
CA PHE A 25 -0.36 10.09 -2.32
C PHE A 25 -0.06 8.89 -1.45
N VAL A 26 -0.45 8.99 -0.18
CA VAL A 26 -0.29 7.94 0.83
C VAL A 26 -1.64 7.61 1.47
N PHE A 27 -1.74 6.43 2.07
CA PHE A 27 -2.91 5.94 2.79
C PHE A 27 -2.64 5.94 4.30
N VAL A 28 -3.50 6.57 5.07
CA VAL A 28 -3.31 6.83 6.50
C VAL A 28 -4.37 6.12 7.32
N CYS A 29 -3.94 5.43 8.37
CA CYS A 29 -4.83 4.87 9.39
C CYS A 29 -4.08 4.79 10.72
N ASN A 30 -4.72 5.23 11.81
CA ASN A 30 -4.15 5.19 13.16
C ASN A 30 -2.76 5.85 13.29
N GLY A 31 -2.51 6.94 12.54
CA GLY A 31 -1.22 7.64 12.53
C GLY A 31 -0.09 6.89 11.81
N LYS A 32 -0.42 5.78 11.14
CA LYS A 32 0.51 4.98 10.33
C LYS A 32 0.27 5.24 8.85
N TYR A 33 1.34 5.30 8.08
CA TYR A 33 1.35 5.72 6.69
C TYR A 33 1.74 4.57 5.80
N ARG A 34 0.96 4.32 4.75
CA ARG A 34 1.23 3.27 3.75
C ARG A 34 1.26 3.84 2.35
N LYS A 35 2.12 3.29 1.52
CA LYS A 35 2.21 3.59 0.10
C LYS A 35 2.22 2.29 -0.69
N VAL A 36 1.62 2.32 -1.88
CA VAL A 36 1.67 1.17 -2.79
C VAL A 36 2.58 1.52 -3.95
N THR A 37 3.63 0.72 -4.13
CA THR A 37 4.60 0.89 -5.22
C THR A 37 4.60 -0.33 -6.13
N PHE A 38 4.69 -0.09 -7.44
CA PHE A 38 4.90 -1.15 -8.42
C PHE A 38 6.37 -1.22 -8.81
N ILE A 39 7.04 -2.31 -8.44
CA ILE A 39 8.45 -2.55 -8.76
C ILE A 39 8.53 -3.24 -10.12
N LYS A 40 8.72 -2.44 -11.17
CA LYS A 40 8.74 -2.92 -12.57
C LYS A 40 9.70 -4.08 -12.83
N LYS A 41 10.87 -4.09 -12.21
CA LYS A 41 11.88 -5.16 -12.42
C LYS A 41 11.45 -6.51 -11.84
N LEU A 42 10.59 -6.49 -10.83
CA LEU A 42 10.09 -7.69 -10.15
C LEU A 42 8.67 -8.06 -10.61
N GLU A 43 8.04 -7.20 -11.40
CA GLU A 43 6.63 -7.30 -11.77
C GLU A 43 5.72 -7.51 -10.55
N SER A 44 6.01 -6.79 -9.46
CA SER A 44 5.36 -6.95 -8.16
C SER A 44 4.89 -5.63 -7.60
N PHE A 45 3.78 -5.66 -6.86
CA PHE A 45 3.41 -4.60 -5.93
C PHE A 45 4.08 -4.82 -4.57
N VAL A 46 4.28 -3.74 -3.83
CA VAL A 46 4.69 -3.75 -2.43
C VAL A 46 3.84 -2.73 -1.68
N ILE A 47 3.48 -3.03 -0.44
CA ILE A 47 2.97 -2.04 0.50
C ILE A 47 4.18 -1.60 1.33
N GLU A 48 4.46 -0.31 1.30
CA GLU A 48 5.56 0.30 2.04
C GLU A 48 4.98 0.98 3.29
N TYR A 49 5.67 0.89 4.43
CA TYR A 49 5.17 1.26 5.75
C TYR A 49 6.04 2.34 6.40
N ALA A 50 5.41 3.39 6.91
CA ALA A 50 6.03 4.37 7.79
C ALA A 50 5.20 4.51 9.07
N ASP A 51 5.88 4.54 10.20
CA ASP A 51 5.28 4.47 11.53
C ASP A 51 4.87 5.83 12.09
N SER A 52 5.26 6.91 11.40
CA SER A 52 4.95 8.29 11.76
C SER A 52 4.94 9.22 10.55
N TYR A 53 4.37 10.42 10.72
CA TYR A 53 4.42 11.48 9.71
C TYR A 53 5.86 11.88 9.38
N ASP A 54 6.72 12.00 10.39
CA ASP A 54 8.13 12.36 10.22
C ASP A 54 8.90 11.38 9.33
N GLU A 55 8.63 10.07 9.47
CA GLU A 55 9.21 9.04 8.60
C GLU A 55 8.64 9.14 7.18
N ALA A 56 7.32 9.28 7.06
CA ALA A 56 6.65 9.45 5.78
C ALA A 56 7.16 10.67 5.00
N GLU A 57 7.30 11.81 5.68
CA GLU A 57 7.82 13.06 5.13
C GLU A 57 9.31 12.92 4.73
N LYS A 58 10.11 12.16 5.47
CA LYS A 58 11.51 11.87 5.11
C LYS A 58 11.64 10.75 4.07
N ASN A 59 10.53 10.20 3.58
CA ASN A 59 10.47 9.06 2.67
C ASN A 59 11.22 7.82 3.22
N LEU A 60 11.12 7.60 4.53
CA LEU A 60 11.65 6.45 5.26
C LEU A 60 10.55 5.42 5.41
N TYR A 61 10.34 4.62 4.37
CA TYR A 61 9.37 3.51 4.41
C TYR A 61 10.10 2.16 4.43
N GLU A 62 9.57 1.22 5.20
CA GLU A 62 9.98 -0.18 5.19
C GLU A 62 9.14 -0.96 4.17
N ASP A 63 9.81 -1.81 3.38
CA ASP A 63 9.14 -2.67 2.41
C ASP A 63 8.42 -3.82 3.13
N GLY A 64 7.13 -3.99 2.85
CA GLY A 64 6.38 -5.19 3.20
C GLY A 64 6.62 -6.34 2.21
N ASP A 65 5.67 -7.28 2.16
CA ASP A 65 5.76 -8.41 1.25
C ASP A 65 5.63 -7.99 -0.23
N LEU A 66 6.29 -8.76 -1.10
CA LEU A 66 6.14 -8.63 -2.54
C LEU A 66 4.91 -9.39 -3.04
N TYR A 67 4.18 -8.73 -3.93
CA TYR A 67 2.96 -9.23 -4.55
C TYR A 67 3.13 -9.32 -6.07
N PRO A 68 3.69 -10.42 -6.60
CA PRO A 68 3.87 -10.61 -8.04
C PRO A 68 2.54 -10.62 -8.79
N ILE A 69 2.47 -9.98 -9.95
CA ILE A 69 1.30 -10.04 -10.83
C ILE A 69 0.97 -11.47 -11.28
N SER A 70 1.96 -12.37 -11.27
CA SER A 70 1.81 -13.79 -11.59
C SER A 70 0.96 -14.58 -10.59
N LEU A 71 0.71 -14.04 -9.38
CA LEU A 71 -0.27 -14.59 -8.44
C LEU A 71 -1.70 -14.60 -9.02
N GLY A 72 -1.94 -13.74 -10.02
CA GLY A 72 -3.28 -13.46 -10.51
C GLY A 72 -3.99 -12.44 -9.63
N GLU A 73 -4.86 -11.65 -10.26
CA GLU A 73 -5.48 -10.48 -9.66
C GLU A 73 -6.22 -10.78 -8.34
N ASN A 74 -7.06 -11.82 -8.31
CA ASN A 74 -7.90 -12.12 -7.14
C ASN A 74 -7.06 -12.50 -5.92
N GLU A 75 -6.04 -13.34 -6.12
CA GLU A 75 -5.16 -13.79 -5.04
C GLU A 75 -4.31 -12.63 -4.52
N LEU A 76 -3.76 -11.81 -5.42
CA LEU A 76 -3.00 -10.62 -5.06
C LEU A 76 -3.84 -9.67 -4.19
N ILE A 77 -5.05 -9.33 -4.63
CA ILE A 77 -5.97 -8.45 -3.91
C ILE A 77 -6.32 -9.03 -2.53
N ASN A 78 -6.61 -10.33 -2.46
CA ASN A 78 -6.96 -10.98 -1.20
C ASN A 78 -5.81 -10.97 -0.20
N ARG A 79 -4.59 -11.27 -0.64
CA ARG A 79 -3.43 -11.27 0.26
C ARG A 79 -3.08 -9.87 0.76
N MET A 80 -3.05 -8.87 -0.13
CA MET A 80 -2.83 -7.48 0.28
C MET A 80 -3.90 -7.01 1.27
N ARG A 81 -5.17 -7.40 1.06
CA ARG A 81 -6.24 -7.08 2.00
C ARG A 81 -6.01 -7.72 3.37
N ASN A 82 -5.59 -8.98 3.41
CA ASN A 82 -5.32 -9.68 4.67
C ASN A 82 -4.16 -9.02 5.43
N GLU A 83 -3.04 -8.71 4.75
CA GLU A 83 -1.92 -7.98 5.36
C GLU A 83 -2.36 -6.65 5.96
N LEU A 84 -3.17 -5.88 5.23
CA LEU A 84 -3.67 -4.60 5.73
C LEU A 84 -4.56 -4.77 6.95
N VAL A 85 -5.47 -5.75 6.96
CA VAL A 85 -6.37 -6.04 8.10
C VAL A 85 -5.57 -6.47 9.33
N ASP A 86 -4.52 -7.28 9.16
CA ASP A 86 -3.66 -7.73 10.26
C ASP A 86 -2.80 -6.58 10.84
N SER A 87 -2.63 -5.49 10.07
CA SER A 87 -1.84 -4.30 10.45
C SER A 87 -2.66 -3.14 11.04
N LEU A 88 -3.99 -3.27 11.14
CA LEU A 88 -4.89 -2.25 11.70
C LEU A 88 -4.85 -2.21 13.23
#